data_AF-A0A2Z6MIF9-F1
#
_entry.id   AF-A0A2Z6MIF9-F1
#
_cell.length_a   1.000
_cell.length_b   1.000
_cell.length_c   1.000
_cell.angle_alpha   90.00
_cell.angle_beta   90.00
_cell.angle_gamma   90.00
#
_symmetry.space_group_name_H-M   'P 1'
#
loop_
_entity.id
_entity.type
_entity.pdbx_description
1 polymer ?
#
loop_
_entity_poly.entity_id
_entity_poly.type
_entity_poly.pdbx_seq_one_letter_code
_entity_poly.pdbx_strand_id
1 'polypeptide(L)'
;MLASVDFSTNPSYVIQNFVRATEMSSFNQRHRFPQNREIVYIGWKKPQDGWVKLNCDRACKELGETAGCGGLFRDSDGRWIKGFTRKIGACDALHAEMWGMYLGIDIAWRDGLSHLIVESDSKVLINMVTNNCNIKGHTPLLIRRIQEFLQKD
;
A
#
# COMPACT_ATOMS: atom_id res chain seq x y z
N MET A 1 -8.30 7.86 -20.67
CA MET A 1 -7.42 6.70 -20.87
C MET A 1 -6.81 6.37 -19.51
N LEU A 2 -7.34 5.37 -18.80
CA LEU A 2 -6.85 5.02 -17.46
C LEU A 2 -5.46 4.39 -17.62
N ALA A 3 -4.43 4.99 -17.02
CA ALA A 3 -3.09 4.40 -17.00
C ALA A 3 -3.17 2.98 -16.42
N SER A 4 -2.60 2.02 -17.15
CA SER A 4 -2.49 0.62 -16.74
C SER A 4 -1.77 0.51 -15.40
N VAL A 5 -2.22 -0.42 -14.55
CA VAL A 5 -1.44 -0.83 -13.37
C VAL A 5 -0.31 -1.69 -13.88
N ASP A 6 0.93 -1.27 -13.63
CA ASP A 6 2.11 -2.05 -14.01
C ASP A 6 2.37 -3.08 -12.90
N PHE A 7 2.31 -4.35 -13.26
CA PHE A 7 2.65 -5.48 -12.39
C PHE A 7 3.77 -6.31 -13.00
N SER A 8 4.60 -6.91 -12.15
CA SER A 8 5.72 -7.74 -12.62
C SER A 8 6.16 -8.73 -11.55
N THR A 9 6.54 -9.93 -11.99
CA THR A 9 7.24 -10.94 -11.19
C THR A 9 8.74 -10.67 -11.12
N ASN A 10 9.30 -9.84 -12.01
CA ASN A 10 10.68 -9.38 -11.96
C ASN A 10 10.81 -8.24 -10.92
N PRO A 11 11.53 -8.44 -9.79
CA PRO A 11 11.68 -7.43 -8.75
C PRO A 11 12.40 -6.18 -9.24
N SER A 12 13.43 -6.32 -10.08
CA SER A 12 14.18 -5.19 -10.62
C SER A 12 13.31 -4.27 -11.47
N TYR A 13 12.36 -4.84 -12.22
CA TYR A 13 11.40 -4.05 -13.00
C TYR A 13 10.42 -3.29 -12.10
N VAL A 14 9.91 -3.92 -11.04
CA VAL A 14 9.03 -3.24 -10.06
C VAL A 14 9.80 -2.15 -9.34
N ILE A 15 11.03 -2.40 -8.93
CA ILE A 15 11.89 -1.40 -8.29
C ILE A 15 12.15 -0.25 -9.26
N GLN A 16 12.50 -0.51 -10.53
CA GLN A 16 12.70 0.56 -11.52
C GLN A 16 11.43 1.37 -11.77
N ASN A 17 10.25 0.74 -11.79
CA ASN A 17 8.99 1.46 -11.96
C ASN A 17 8.60 2.24 -10.71
N PHE A 18 8.86 1.70 -9.52
CA PHE A 18 8.67 2.40 -8.25
C PHE A 18 9.62 3.58 -8.16
N VAL A 19 10.89 3.38 -8.52
CA VAL A 19 11.93 4.39 -8.63
C VAL A 19 11.53 5.44 -9.66
N ARG A 20 11.05 5.11 -10.86
CA ARG A 20 10.53 6.13 -11.81
C ARG A 20 9.32 6.88 -11.29
N ALA A 21 8.41 6.20 -10.60
CA ALA A 21 7.28 6.85 -9.92
C ALA A 21 7.74 7.80 -8.81
N THR A 22 8.93 7.56 -8.23
CA THR A 22 9.56 8.34 -7.15
C THR A 22 10.73 9.25 -7.60
N GLU A 23 11.31 9.12 -8.79
CA GLU A 23 12.41 9.96 -9.31
C GLU A 23 11.88 11.27 -9.87
N MET A 24 10.57 11.34 -10.17
CA MET A 24 9.89 12.62 -10.22
C MET A 24 9.99 13.38 -8.88
N SER A 25 10.29 12.71 -7.76
CA SER A 25 10.48 13.28 -6.41
C SER A 25 11.92 13.10 -5.91
N SER A 26 12.84 13.94 -6.38
CA SER A 26 14.13 14.11 -5.71
C SER A 26 13.99 14.89 -4.39
N PHE A 27 14.77 14.42 -3.43
CA PHE A 27 14.83 14.72 -2.00
C PHE A 27 15.14 16.19 -1.66
N ASN A 28 14.33 16.81 -0.80
CA ASN A 28 14.76 17.92 0.04
C ASN A 28 14.08 17.79 1.41
N GLN A 29 14.59 16.89 2.26
CA GLN A 29 14.24 16.92 3.68
C GLN A 29 14.80 18.19 4.33
N ARG A 30 14.02 19.25 4.51
CA ARG A 30 14.24 20.26 5.58
C ARG A 30 12.93 20.89 6.06
N HIS A 31 12.39 20.33 7.14
CA HIS A 31 12.15 21.00 8.43
C HIS A 31 11.35 20.03 9.32
N ARG A 32 12.06 19.24 10.14
CA ARG A 32 11.42 18.39 11.15
C ARG A 32 11.16 19.23 12.40
N PHE A 33 9.90 19.50 12.69
CA PHE A 33 9.49 19.73 14.08
C PHE A 33 9.82 18.45 14.89
N PRO A 34 10.28 18.57 16.14
CA PRO A 34 10.59 17.41 16.96
C PRO A 34 9.29 16.69 17.31
N GLN A 35 8.94 15.68 16.50
CA GLN A 35 7.94 14.70 16.86
C GLN A 35 8.62 13.62 17.67
N ASN A 36 8.01 13.22 18.80
CA ASN A 36 8.46 12.12 19.62
C ASN A 36 8.41 10.83 18.76
N ARG A 37 9.58 10.35 18.33
CA ARG A 37 9.70 9.16 17.49
C ARG A 37 9.91 7.96 18.39
N GLU A 38 8.91 7.11 18.47
CA GLU A 38 9.07 5.79 19.08
C GLU A 38 9.73 4.86 18.05
N ILE A 39 10.89 4.31 18.39
CA ILE A 39 11.54 3.27 17.58
C ILE A 39 11.00 1.93 18.05
N VAL A 40 10.15 1.30 17.22
CA VAL A 40 9.63 -0.03 17.47
C VAL A 40 10.42 -1.02 16.62
N TYR A 41 11.04 -2.02 17.24
CA TYR A 41 11.64 -3.14 16.53
C TYR A 41 10.54 -4.10 16.06
N ILE A 42 10.17 -4.01 14.79
CA ILE A 42 9.15 -4.87 14.18
C ILE A 42 9.88 -5.94 13.36
N GLY A 43 10.05 -7.14 13.93
CA GLY A 43 10.59 -8.29 13.21
C GLY A 43 9.56 -8.89 12.25
N TRP A 44 10.00 -9.36 11.09
CA TRP A 44 9.09 -10.08 10.18
C TRP A 44 8.62 -11.38 10.83
N LYS A 45 7.30 -11.51 11.01
CA LYS A 45 6.68 -12.73 11.51
C LYS A 45 6.26 -13.61 10.33
N LYS A 46 6.84 -14.81 10.25
CA LYS A 46 6.44 -15.83 9.26
C LYS A 46 4.93 -16.10 9.39
N PRO A 47 4.14 -15.97 8.31
CA PRO A 47 2.74 -16.37 8.34
C PRO A 47 2.63 -17.90 8.27
N GLN A 48 1.42 -18.43 8.44
CA GLN A 48 1.17 -19.86 8.24
C GLN A 48 1.46 -20.27 6.79
N ASP A 49 1.88 -21.51 6.57
CA ASP A 49 2.15 -22.00 5.23
C ASP A 49 0.90 -21.93 4.34
N GLY A 50 1.10 -21.57 3.07
CA GLY A 50 0.02 -21.30 2.12
C GLY A 50 -0.54 -19.87 2.16
N TRP A 51 -0.16 -19.04 3.14
CA TRP A 51 -0.53 -17.64 3.17
C TRP A 51 0.41 -16.77 2.36
N VAL A 52 -0.17 -15.75 1.73
CA VAL A 52 0.55 -14.69 1.02
C VAL A 52 0.48 -13.40 1.83
N LYS A 53 1.61 -12.70 1.95
CA LYS A 53 1.68 -11.35 2.50
C LYS A 53 1.70 -10.31 1.39
N LEU A 54 0.80 -9.34 1.47
CA LEU A 54 0.77 -8.14 0.65
C LEU A 54 1.23 -6.95 1.50
N ASN A 55 2.37 -6.38 1.18
CA ASN A 55 2.83 -5.11 1.74
C ASN A 55 2.48 -3.98 0.77
N CYS A 56 1.75 -2.96 1.23
CA CYS A 56 1.41 -1.77 0.43
C CYS A 56 2.07 -0.52 1.00
N ASP A 57 2.45 0.40 0.12
CA ASP A 57 3.06 1.67 0.50
C ASP A 57 2.69 2.76 -0.53
N ARG A 58 2.80 4.01 -0.11
CA ARG A 58 2.63 5.18 -0.96
C ARG A 58 3.96 5.82 -1.35
N ALA A 59 3.88 6.69 -2.35
CA ALA A 59 4.90 7.67 -2.67
C ALA A 59 4.23 9.02 -2.93
N CYS A 60 4.59 10.09 -2.22
CA CYS A 60 4.00 11.41 -2.42
C CYS A 60 5.05 12.52 -2.36
N LYS A 61 4.91 13.55 -3.22
CA LYS A 61 5.60 14.82 -3.06
C LYS A 61 4.99 15.67 -1.95
N GLU A 62 5.79 16.60 -1.42
CA GLU A 62 5.30 17.68 -0.57
C GLU A 62 4.15 18.43 -1.28
N LEU A 63 3.14 18.86 -0.52
CA LEU A 63 1.90 19.49 -0.99
C LEU A 63 0.95 18.61 -1.82
N GLY A 64 1.25 17.32 -2.06
CA GLY A 64 0.31 16.39 -2.70
C GLY A 64 0.13 16.59 -4.21
N GLU A 65 1.02 17.32 -4.88
CA GLU A 65 0.95 17.58 -6.32
C GLU A 65 1.14 16.33 -7.17
N THR A 66 1.90 15.36 -6.67
CA THR A 66 2.10 14.07 -7.33
C THR A 66 2.24 12.97 -6.29
N ALA A 67 1.43 11.94 -6.46
CA ALA A 67 1.42 10.75 -5.66
C ALA A 67 1.35 9.50 -6.55
N GLY A 68 1.90 8.42 -6.01
CA GLY A 68 1.78 7.07 -6.50
C GLY A 68 1.61 6.12 -5.31
N CYS A 69 1.35 4.87 -5.64
CA CYS A 69 1.33 3.79 -4.68
C CYS A 69 1.96 2.54 -5.28
N GLY A 70 2.25 1.57 -4.43
CA GLY A 70 2.69 0.27 -4.87
C GLY A 70 2.53 -0.77 -3.78
N GLY A 71 2.94 -1.97 -4.11
CA GLY A 71 2.99 -3.05 -3.16
C GLY A 71 3.68 -4.28 -3.72
N LEU A 72 3.96 -5.20 -2.81
CA LEU A 72 4.60 -6.46 -3.13
C LEU A 72 3.91 -7.62 -2.42
N PHE A 73 3.98 -8.77 -3.06
CA PHE A 73 3.46 -10.03 -2.58
C PHE A 73 4.63 -10.95 -2.23
N ARG A 74 4.55 -11.58 -1.06
CA ARG A 74 5.50 -12.57 -0.58
C ARG A 74 4.79 -13.85 -0.16
N ASP A 75 5.42 -14.99 -0.42
CA ASP A 75 4.93 -16.27 0.09
C ASP A 75 5.17 -16.39 1.62
N SER A 76 4.76 -17.52 2.19
CA SER A 76 4.94 -17.77 3.62
C SER A 76 6.39 -17.90 4.04
N ASP A 77 7.33 -18.17 3.14
CA ASP A 77 8.77 -18.18 3.40
C ASP A 77 9.42 -16.81 3.18
N GLY A 78 8.63 -15.78 2.84
CA GLY A 78 9.11 -14.43 2.57
C GLY A 78 9.69 -14.26 1.17
N ARG A 79 9.59 -15.25 0.29
CA ARG A 79 10.06 -15.15 -1.10
C ARG A 79 9.16 -14.24 -1.89
N TRP A 80 9.77 -13.46 -2.79
CA TRP A 80 9.05 -12.60 -3.71
C TRP A 80 8.15 -13.42 -4.64
N ILE A 81 6.88 -13.00 -4.77
CA ILE A 81 5.94 -13.52 -5.77
C ILE A 81 5.83 -12.53 -6.92
N LYS A 82 5.42 -11.29 -6.62
CA LYS A 82 5.18 -10.20 -7.59
C LYS A 82 5.07 -8.86 -6.89
N GLY A 83 5.07 -7.78 -7.66
CA GLY A 83 4.77 -6.44 -7.16
C GLY A 83 4.10 -5.57 -8.21
N PHE A 84 3.59 -4.44 -7.74
CA PHE A 84 2.88 -3.46 -8.58
C PHE A 84 3.23 -2.04 -8.16
N THR A 85 3.06 -1.13 -9.11
CA THR A 85 3.19 0.31 -8.89
C THR A 85 2.16 1.05 -9.73
N ARG A 86 1.66 2.18 -9.23
CA ARG A 86 0.72 3.02 -9.95
C ARG A 86 0.96 4.48 -9.65
N LYS A 87 1.06 5.31 -10.71
CA LYS A 87 0.93 6.76 -10.59
C LYS A 87 -0.55 7.11 -10.40
N ILE A 88 -0.87 7.82 -9.32
CA ILE A 88 -2.24 8.23 -8.98
C ILE A 88 -2.52 9.64 -9.51
N GLY A 89 -1.55 10.54 -9.37
CA GLY A 89 -1.72 11.98 -9.65
C GLY A 89 -1.73 12.78 -8.36
N ALA A 90 -2.39 13.94 -8.33
CA ALA A 90 -2.46 14.76 -7.13
C ALA A 90 -3.40 14.14 -6.09
N CYS A 91 -2.86 13.71 -4.94
CA CYS A 91 -3.63 13.33 -3.77
C CYS A 91 -2.79 13.40 -2.50
N ASP A 92 -3.44 13.42 -1.34
CA ASP A 92 -2.74 13.35 -0.07
C ASP A 92 -2.16 11.95 0.19
N ALA A 93 -1.31 11.89 1.21
CA ALA A 93 -0.65 10.68 1.65
C ALA A 93 -1.64 9.54 1.96
N LEU A 94 -2.71 9.84 2.70
CA LEU A 94 -3.65 8.83 3.15
C LEU A 94 -4.44 8.23 1.97
N HIS A 95 -4.84 9.05 1.00
CA HIS A 95 -5.48 8.57 -0.23
C HIS A 95 -4.54 7.70 -1.06
N ALA A 96 -3.25 8.02 -1.11
CA ALA A 96 -2.27 7.19 -1.81
C ALA A 96 -2.10 5.80 -1.15
N GLU A 97 -2.07 5.73 0.19
CA GLU A 97 -2.10 4.46 0.92
C GLU A 97 -3.36 3.65 0.61
N MET A 98 -4.54 4.30 0.66
CA MET A 98 -5.82 3.66 0.37
C MET A 98 -5.83 3.03 -1.03
N TRP A 99 -5.30 3.74 -2.02
CA TRP A 99 -5.15 3.22 -3.38
C TRP A 99 -4.19 2.03 -3.45
N GLY A 100 -3.05 2.10 -2.76
CA GLY A 100 -2.09 0.98 -2.68
C GLY A 100 -2.76 -0.28 -2.16
N MET A 101 -3.43 -0.18 -1.00
CA MET A 101 -4.15 -1.30 -0.39
C MET A 101 -5.27 -1.83 -1.28
N TYR A 102 -6.12 -0.96 -1.82
CA TYR A 102 -7.23 -1.35 -2.70
C TYR A 102 -6.73 -2.11 -3.93
N LEU A 103 -5.69 -1.61 -4.60
CA LEU A 103 -5.14 -2.27 -5.80
C LEU A 103 -4.47 -3.59 -5.48
N GLY A 104 -3.73 -3.66 -4.38
CA GLY A 104 -3.12 -4.91 -3.95
C GLY A 104 -4.17 -5.98 -3.65
N ILE A 105 -5.26 -5.62 -2.97
CA ILE A 105 -6.37 -6.56 -2.69
C ILE A 105 -7.08 -6.98 -3.98
N ASP A 106 -7.40 -6.04 -4.87
CA ASP A 106 -8.02 -6.35 -6.18
C ASP A 106 -7.13 -7.29 -7.02
N ILE A 107 -5.82 -7.08 -7.03
CA ILE A 107 -4.85 -7.98 -7.67
C ILE A 107 -4.84 -9.36 -7.00
N ALA A 108 -4.89 -9.43 -5.67
CA ALA A 108 -4.93 -10.71 -4.95
C ALA A 108 -6.17 -11.53 -5.29
N TRP A 109 -7.32 -10.85 -5.34
CA TRP A 109 -8.61 -11.43 -5.70
C TRP A 109 -8.64 -11.97 -7.13
N ARG A 110 -8.12 -11.21 -8.10
CA ARG A 110 -8.06 -11.65 -9.51
C ARG A 110 -7.16 -12.86 -9.72
N ASP A 111 -6.14 -13.00 -8.87
CA ASP A 111 -5.23 -14.14 -8.88
C ASP A 111 -5.75 -15.34 -8.07
N GLY A 112 -6.95 -15.25 -7.46
CA GLY A 112 -7.53 -16.33 -6.66
C GLY A 112 -6.79 -16.60 -5.35
N LEU A 113 -6.09 -15.60 -4.79
CA LEU A 113 -5.41 -15.73 -3.51
C LEU A 113 -6.44 -15.69 -2.36
N SER A 114 -6.76 -16.85 -1.81
CA SER A 114 -7.74 -17.01 -0.72
C SER A 114 -7.16 -16.79 0.68
N HIS A 115 -5.83 -16.92 0.85
CA HIS A 115 -5.16 -16.77 2.15
C HIS A 115 -4.21 -15.58 2.11
N LEU A 116 -4.71 -14.40 2.44
CA LEU A 116 -4.00 -13.13 2.30
C LEU A 116 -3.87 -12.38 3.63
N ILE A 117 -2.66 -11.94 3.95
CA ILE A 117 -2.39 -10.96 5.01
C ILE A 117 -2.00 -9.65 4.34
N VAL A 118 -2.69 -8.56 4.66
CA VAL A 118 -2.41 -7.23 4.12
C VAL A 118 -1.73 -6.37 5.19
N GLU A 119 -0.58 -5.79 4.86
CA GLU A 119 0.24 -4.95 5.73
C GLU A 119 0.39 -3.54 5.14
N SER A 120 0.22 -2.52 5.98
CA SER A 120 0.48 -1.10 5.68
C SER A 120 1.11 -0.46 6.91
N ASP A 121 2.00 0.52 6.72
CA ASP A 121 2.62 1.29 7.80
C ASP A 121 1.71 2.43 8.31
N SER A 122 0.58 2.68 7.63
CA SER A 122 -0.38 3.71 7.99
C SER A 122 -1.39 3.22 9.03
N LYS A 123 -1.09 3.47 10.31
CA LYS A 123 -2.02 3.18 11.43
C LYS A 123 -3.39 3.83 11.23
N VAL A 124 -3.46 5.00 10.60
CA VAL A 124 -4.73 5.66 10.27
C VAL A 124 -5.54 4.83 9.29
N LEU A 125 -4.91 4.34 8.22
CA LEU A 125 -5.57 3.47 7.24
C LEU A 125 -6.04 2.16 7.89
N ILE A 126 -5.16 1.50 8.67
CA ILE A 126 -5.52 0.27 9.38
C ILE A 126 -6.73 0.49 10.28
N ASN A 127 -6.75 1.57 11.05
CA ASN A 127 -7.89 1.89 11.91
C ASN A 127 -9.19 2.13 11.12
N MET A 128 -9.12 2.82 9.97
CA MET A 128 -10.28 3.03 9.10
C MET A 128 -10.83 1.72 8.54
N VAL A 129 -9.97 0.85 8.02
CA VAL A 129 -10.37 -0.43 7.43
C VAL A 129 -10.96 -1.37 8.49
N THR A 130 -10.34 -1.40 9.69
CA THR A 130 -10.75 -2.27 10.79
C THR A 130 -11.87 -1.68 11.66
N ASN A 131 -12.46 -0.54 11.29
CA ASN A 131 -13.48 0.19 12.07
C ASN A 131 -13.03 0.56 13.51
N ASN A 132 -11.73 0.68 13.73
CA ASN A 132 -11.11 1.08 15.01
C ASN A 132 -10.91 2.60 15.12
N CYS A 133 -11.67 3.39 14.36
CA CYS A 133 -11.70 4.84 14.50
C CYS A 133 -13.11 5.41 14.39
N ASN A 134 -13.38 6.45 15.17
CA ASN A 134 -14.64 7.18 15.10
C ASN A 134 -14.52 8.26 14.00
N ILE A 135 -14.87 7.91 12.76
CA ILE A 135 -14.82 8.85 11.64
C ILE A 135 -15.98 9.83 11.80
N LYS A 136 -15.67 11.09 12.11
CA LYS A 136 -16.66 12.18 12.07
C LYS A 136 -16.94 12.53 10.61
N GLY A 137 -17.83 11.79 9.95
CA GLY A 137 -18.20 11.99 8.55
C GLY A 137 -18.42 10.68 7.78
N HIS A 138 -18.62 10.79 6.47
CA HIS A 138 -18.77 9.63 5.61
C HIS A 138 -17.44 8.89 5.44
N THR A 139 -17.47 7.57 5.63
CA THR A 139 -16.36 6.69 5.30
C THR A 139 -15.97 6.87 3.83
N PRO A 140 -14.67 7.09 3.51
CA PRO A 140 -14.23 7.22 2.13
C PRO A 140 -14.64 6.00 1.29
N LEU A 141 -15.03 6.22 0.03
CA LEU A 141 -15.50 5.14 -0.86
C LEU A 141 -14.46 4.01 -1.01
N LEU A 142 -13.17 4.34 -1.06
CA LEU A 142 -12.10 3.34 -1.12
C LEU A 142 -12.05 2.46 0.13
N ILE A 143 -12.24 3.02 1.32
CA ILE A 143 -12.32 2.25 2.57
C ILE A 143 -13.50 1.30 2.52
N ARG A 144 -14.68 1.78 2.09
CA ARG A 144 -15.85 0.92 1.92
C ARG A 144 -15.59 -0.22 0.94
N ARG A 145 -14.94 0.04 -0.20
CA ARG A 145 -14.57 -1.00 -1.17
C ARG A 145 -13.58 -2.01 -0.61
N ILE A 146 -12.58 -1.56 0.14
CA ILE A 146 -11.63 -2.44 0.83
C ILE A 146 -12.38 -3.33 1.83
N GLN A 147 -13.28 -2.76 2.63
CA GLN A 147 -14.11 -3.52 3.58
C GLN A 147 -15.01 -4.53 2.89
N GLU A 148 -15.62 -4.17 1.75
CA GLU A 148 -16.42 -5.09 0.93
C GLU A 148 -15.58 -6.28 0.43
N PHE A 149 -14.30 -6.09 0.09
CA PHE A 149 -13.41 -7.20 -0.27
C PHE A 149 -13.07 -8.10 0.92
N LEU A 150 -12.90 -7.52 2.11
CA LEU A 150 -12.57 -8.27 3.33
C LEU A 150 -13.76 -9.05 3.91
N GLN A 151 -14.99 -8.75 3.48
CA GLN A 151 -16.22 -9.43 3.91
C GLN A 151 -16.68 -10.53 2.95
N LYS A 152 -16.05 -10.64 1.77
CA LYS A 152 -16.35 -11.71 0.82
C LYS A 152 -15.54 -12.95 1.20
N ASP A 153 -16.06 -13.68 2.19
CA ASP A 153 -15.73 -15.09 2.41
C ASP A 153 -16.68 -15.98 1.60
#